data_AF-A0A7T5RS63-F1
#
_entry.id   AF-A0A7T5RS63-F1
#
_cell.length_a   1.000
_cell.length_b   1.000
_cell.length_c   1.000
_cell.angle_alpha   90.00
_cell.angle_beta   90.00
_cell.angle_gamma   90.00
#
_symmetry.space_group_name_H-M   'P 1'
#
loop_
_entity.id
_entity.type
_entity.pdbx_description
1 polymer ?
#
loop_
_entity_poly.entity_id
_entity_poly.type
_entity_poly.pdbx_seq_one_letter_code
_entity_poly.pdbx_strand_id
1 'polypeptide(L)'
;MAALSLDSLISLVINYLYTYVVPYLAIIAILGLLLWAGLSASSSRRFRTARAAMMGEVRLNIQLSKSIVEYTEKQKVGSPYAIPIPRFYTTAYDNLRNQGMLFRLKPELSQDLAEIYMAIDRVHAACDREEDLAIGPAATSPMAADLRAEALSFIQSSVNTFVKPRLDRIDGLYRKR
;
A
#
# COMPACT_ATOMS: atom_id res chain seq x y z
N MET A 1 -21.27 40.92 -60.82
CA MET A 1 -20.83 40.02 -59.73
C MET A 1 -21.86 40.16 -58.62
N ALA A 2 -22.66 39.13 -58.38
CA ALA A 2 -23.69 39.18 -57.33
C ALA A 2 -23.01 39.12 -55.95
N ALA A 3 -23.22 40.15 -55.13
CA ALA A 3 -22.76 40.14 -53.75
C ALA A 3 -23.55 39.07 -52.98
N LEU A 4 -22.86 38.03 -52.50
CA LEU A 4 -23.45 37.04 -51.59
C LEU A 4 -23.95 37.78 -50.34
N SER A 5 -25.24 37.65 -50.05
CA SER A 5 -25.83 38.23 -48.85
C SER A 5 -25.22 37.57 -47.61
N LEU A 6 -25.10 38.31 -46.51
CA LEU A 6 -24.52 37.81 -45.26
C LEU A 6 -25.21 36.50 -44.81
N ASP A 7 -26.52 36.39 -45.01
CA ASP A 7 -27.33 35.21 -44.68
C ASP A 7 -26.96 33.97 -45.52
N SER A 8 -26.56 34.17 -46.78
CA SER A 8 -26.11 33.09 -47.65
C SER A 8 -24.73 32.54 -47.24
N LEU A 9 -23.84 33.40 -46.76
CA LEU A 9 -22.53 33.02 -46.23
C LEU A 9 -22.65 32.32 -44.87
N ILE A 10 -23.51 32.81 -43.98
CA ILE A 10 -23.80 32.17 -42.69
C ILE A 10 -24.40 30.78 -42.93
N SER A 11 -25.35 30.66 -43.85
CA SER A 11 -25.96 29.37 -44.21
C SER A 11 -24.94 28.40 -44.80
N LEU A 12 -24.02 28.87 -45.65
CA LEU A 12 -22.94 28.04 -46.22
C LEU A 12 -21.98 27.54 -45.13
N VAL A 13 -21.56 28.43 -44.21
CA VAL A 13 -20.65 28.09 -43.10
C VAL A 13 -21.30 27.11 -42.12
N ILE A 14 -22.58 27.30 -41.78
CA ILE A 14 -23.32 26.38 -40.92
C ILE A 14 -23.46 25.01 -41.59
N ASN A 15 -23.77 24.97 -42.89
CA ASN A 15 -23.91 23.71 -43.61
C ASN A 15 -22.56 22.98 -43.75
N TYR A 16 -21.48 23.74 -43.94
CA TYR A 16 -20.11 23.20 -43.95
C TYR A 16 -19.71 22.64 -42.58
N LEU A 17 -19.99 23.35 -41.48
CA LEU A 17 -19.77 22.87 -40.12
C LEU A 17 -20.61 21.60 -39.82
N TYR A 18 -21.87 21.57 -40.23
CA TYR A 18 -22.73 20.41 -40.05
C TYR A 18 -22.27 19.20 -40.87
N THR A 19 -21.74 19.41 -42.07
CA THR A 19 -21.31 18.32 -42.95
C THR A 19 -19.93 17.79 -42.57
N TYR A 20 -19.03 18.66 -42.10
CA TYR A 20 -17.61 18.34 -41.91
C TYR A 20 -17.12 18.34 -40.45
N VAL A 21 -17.90 18.84 -39.48
CA VAL A 21 -17.46 18.89 -38.06
C VAL A 21 -18.37 18.04 -37.19
N VAL A 22 -19.69 18.17 -37.32
CA VAL A 22 -20.67 17.42 -36.52
C VAL A 22 -20.51 15.89 -36.60
N PRO A 23 -20.21 15.26 -37.76
CA PRO A 23 -20.02 13.82 -37.83
C PRO A 23 -18.77 13.36 -37.07
N TYR A 24 -17.73 14.20 -37.03
CA TYR A 24 -16.47 13.89 -36.37
C TYR A 24 -16.52 14.10 -34.85
N LEU A 25 -17.42 14.96 -34.35
CA LEU A 25 -17.66 15.11 -32.91
C LEU A 25 -18.14 13.79 -32.27
N ALA A 26 -19.02 13.05 -32.97
CA ALA A 26 -19.46 11.73 -32.52
C ALA A 26 -18.29 10.73 -32.48
N ILE A 27 -17.41 10.75 -33.49
CA ILE A 27 -16.22 9.90 -33.54
C ILE A 27 -15.26 10.23 -32.39
N ILE A 28 -14.99 11.51 -32.14
CA ILE A 28 -14.12 11.96 -31.04
C ILE A 28 -14.72 11.56 -29.69
N ALA A 29 -16.04 11.68 -29.50
CA ALA A 29 -16.72 11.24 -28.29
C ALA A 29 -16.62 9.72 -28.08
N ILE A 30 -16.82 8.92 -29.13
CA ILE A 30 -16.66 7.46 -29.09
C ILE A 30 -15.20 7.08 -28.81
N LEU A 31 -14.23 7.73 -29.45
CA LEU A 31 -12.80 7.48 -29.22
C LEU A 31 -12.42 7.82 -27.78
N GLY A 32 -12.89 8.96 -27.28
CA GLY A 32 -12.70 9.37 -25.88
C GLY A 32 -13.31 8.38 -24.90
N LEU A 33 -14.52 7.87 -25.17
CA LEU A 33 -15.18 6.83 -24.38
C LEU A 33 -14.40 5.51 -24.41
N LEU A 34 -13.88 5.09 -25.56
CA LEU A 34 -13.07 3.87 -25.69
C LEU A 34 -11.74 3.97 -24.92
N LEU A 35 -11.05 5.12 -25.02
CA LEU A 35 -9.83 5.38 -24.26
C LEU A 35 -10.11 5.41 -22.76
N TRP A 36 -11.19 6.08 -22.34
CA TRP A 36 -11.59 6.15 -20.93
C TRP A 36 -11.99 4.78 -20.38
N ALA A 37 -12.78 3.99 -21.13
CA ALA A 37 -13.14 2.63 -20.77
C ALA A 37 -11.91 1.71 -20.67
N GLY A 38 -10.96 1.83 -21.62
CA GLY A 38 -9.70 1.08 -21.60
C GLY A 38 -8.83 1.40 -20.39
N LEU A 39 -8.66 2.69 -20.06
CA LEU A 39 -7.94 3.14 -18.87
C LEU A 39 -8.63 2.70 -17.57
N SER A 40 -9.96 2.77 -17.51
CA SER A 40 -10.75 2.36 -16.35
C SER A 40 -10.69 0.86 -16.10
N ALA A 41 -10.79 0.05 -17.16
CA ALA A 41 -10.65 -1.41 -17.10
C ALA A 41 -9.24 -1.83 -16.64
N SER A 42 -8.20 -1.15 -17.15
CA SER A 42 -6.81 -1.35 -16.70
C SER A 42 -6.63 -1.00 -15.22
N SER A 43 -7.17 0.14 -14.78
CA SER A 43 -7.06 0.56 -13.36
C SER A 43 -7.77 -0.41 -12.41
N SER A 44 -8.92 -0.96 -12.83
CA SER A 44 -9.70 -1.92 -12.03
C SER A 44 -9.01 -3.28 -11.90
N ARG A 45 -8.31 -3.74 -12.96
CA ARG A 45 -7.47 -4.95 -12.90
C ARG A 45 -6.26 -4.73 -11.99
N ARG A 46 -5.53 -3.62 -12.19
CA ARG A 46 -4.37 -3.26 -11.37
C ARG A 46 -4.71 -3.18 -9.87
N PHE A 47 -5.83 -2.54 -9.53
CA PHE A 47 -6.30 -2.46 -8.15
C PHE A 47 -6.62 -3.84 -7.56
N ARG A 48 -7.29 -4.72 -8.31
CA ARG A 48 -7.58 -6.09 -7.83
C ARG A 48 -6.30 -6.87 -7.56
N THR A 49 -5.31 -6.81 -8.45
CA THR A 49 -4.02 -7.46 -8.26
C THR A 49 -3.26 -6.89 -7.07
N ALA A 50 -3.19 -5.56 -6.94
CA ALA A 50 -2.51 -4.91 -5.83
C ALA A 50 -3.18 -5.24 -4.48
N ARG A 51 -4.52 -5.25 -4.43
CA ARG A 51 -5.28 -5.66 -3.24
C ARG A 51 -5.04 -7.13 -2.90
N ALA A 52 -4.99 -8.02 -3.88
CA ALA A 52 -4.72 -9.44 -3.64
C ALA A 52 -3.30 -9.66 -3.11
N ALA A 53 -2.30 -8.99 -3.68
CA ALA A 53 -0.92 -9.01 -3.19
C ALA A 53 -0.83 -8.50 -1.75
N MET A 54 -1.53 -7.40 -1.46
CA MET A 54 -1.61 -6.83 -0.12
C MET A 54 -2.18 -7.80 0.92
N MET A 55 -3.28 -8.47 0.58
CA MET A 55 -3.86 -9.48 1.48
C MET A 55 -2.98 -10.72 1.62
N GLY A 56 -2.22 -11.07 0.58
CA GLY A 56 -1.17 -12.09 0.67
C GLY A 56 -0.08 -11.70 1.67
N GLU A 57 0.37 -10.45 1.61
CA GLU A 57 1.36 -9.90 2.55
C GLU A 57 0.86 -9.90 4.00
N VAL A 58 -0.39 -9.47 4.25
CA VAL A 58 -1.00 -9.53 5.58
C VAL A 58 -0.92 -10.95 6.17
N ARG A 59 -1.21 -11.99 5.38
CA ARG A 59 -1.16 -13.39 5.85
C ARG A 59 0.25 -13.85 6.17
N LEU A 60 1.23 -13.47 5.35
CA LEU A 60 2.64 -13.74 5.65
C LEU A 60 3.07 -13.02 6.93
N ASN A 61 2.63 -11.78 7.12
CA ASN A 61 2.92 -10.99 8.31
C ASN A 61 2.28 -11.57 9.58
N ILE A 62 1.11 -12.22 9.50
CA ILE A 62 0.55 -12.97 10.63
C ILE A 62 1.48 -14.11 11.04
N GLN A 63 2.03 -14.86 10.08
CA GLN A 63 2.99 -15.92 10.39
C GLN A 63 4.29 -15.36 10.98
N LEU A 64 4.83 -14.30 10.38
CA LEU A 64 6.02 -13.62 10.87
C LEU A 64 5.86 -13.02 12.27
N SER A 65 4.66 -12.54 12.62
CA SER A 65 4.39 -12.03 13.97
C SER A 65 4.68 -13.09 15.04
N LYS A 66 4.40 -14.36 14.76
CA LYS A 66 4.71 -15.48 15.65
C LYS A 66 6.21 -15.71 15.74
N SER A 67 6.91 -15.71 14.60
CA SER A 67 8.36 -15.88 14.54
C SER A 67 9.12 -14.76 15.25
N ILE A 68 8.65 -13.52 15.16
CA ILE A 68 9.23 -12.36 15.87
C ILE A 68 9.06 -12.51 17.38
N VAL A 69 7.85 -12.88 17.83
CA VAL A 69 7.59 -13.09 19.26
C VAL A 69 8.44 -14.25 19.79
N GLU A 70 8.49 -15.37 19.08
CA GLU A 70 9.33 -16.53 19.44
C GLU A 70 10.81 -16.15 19.51
N TYR A 71 11.30 -15.34 18.56
CA TYR A 71 12.66 -14.80 18.60
C TYR A 71 12.89 -13.98 19.88
N THR A 72 12.00 -13.03 20.19
CA THR A 72 12.16 -12.19 21.40
C THR A 72 12.13 -13.00 22.69
N GLU A 73 11.32 -14.06 22.76
CA GLU A 73 11.27 -14.96 23.92
C GLU A 73 12.55 -15.76 24.08
N LYS A 74 13.10 -16.31 22.99
CA LYS A 74 14.38 -17.04 23.01
C LYS A 74 15.54 -16.13 23.41
N GLN A 75 15.56 -14.88 22.94
CA GLN A 75 16.60 -13.91 23.31
C GLN A 75 16.57 -13.55 24.81
N LYS A 76 15.37 -13.45 25.42
CA LYS A 76 15.25 -13.21 26.87
C LYS A 76 15.84 -14.33 27.74
N VAL A 77 15.89 -15.56 27.23
CA VAL A 77 16.46 -16.73 27.93
C VAL A 77 17.96 -16.93 27.61
N GLY A 78 18.57 -16.03 26.83
CA GLY A 78 20.00 -16.09 26.50
C GLY A 78 20.35 -17.07 25.39
N SER A 79 19.39 -17.39 24.50
CA SER A 79 19.65 -18.23 23.33
C SER A 79 20.67 -17.57 22.38
N PRO A 80 21.59 -18.32 21.75
CA PRO A 80 22.56 -17.76 20.82
C PRO A 80 21.86 -16.95 19.71
N TYR A 81 22.46 -15.81 19.37
CA TYR A 81 21.90 -14.82 18.44
C TYR A 81 21.59 -15.44 17.08
N ALA A 82 20.30 -15.49 16.71
CA ALA A 82 19.86 -15.82 15.37
C ALA A 82 19.62 -14.52 14.59
N ILE A 83 20.70 -13.83 14.22
CA ILE A 83 20.67 -12.61 13.40
C ILE A 83 20.68 -13.02 11.92
N PRO A 84 19.86 -12.41 11.05
CA PRO A 84 19.01 -11.24 11.30
C PRO A 84 17.68 -11.57 12.01
N ILE A 85 17.16 -10.59 12.75
CA ILE A 85 15.82 -10.67 13.37
C ILE A 85 14.78 -10.82 12.25
N PRO A 86 13.79 -11.73 12.35
CA PRO A 86 12.71 -11.82 11.38
C PRO A 86 11.99 -10.47 11.20
N ARG A 87 11.70 -10.07 9.96
CA ARG A 87 11.07 -8.77 9.66
C ARG A 87 9.75 -8.96 8.93
N PHE A 88 8.79 -8.09 9.23
CA PHE A 88 7.56 -7.96 8.44
C PHE A 88 7.85 -7.52 7.01
N TYR A 89 7.02 -7.97 6.08
CA TYR A 89 6.98 -7.50 4.70
C TYR A 89 6.18 -6.18 4.62
N THR A 90 6.69 -5.22 3.86
CA THR A 90 6.05 -3.91 3.61
C THR A 90 5.80 -3.60 2.14
N THR A 91 6.27 -4.46 1.24
CA THR A 91 6.38 -4.18 -0.18
C THR A 91 5.02 -3.99 -0.86
N ALA A 92 4.04 -4.85 -0.55
CA ALA A 92 2.71 -4.77 -1.13
C ALA A 92 1.95 -3.54 -0.61
N TYR A 93 2.10 -3.20 0.67
CA TYR A 93 1.54 -1.98 1.24
C TYR A 93 2.13 -0.73 0.61
N ASP A 94 3.45 -0.63 0.51
CA ASP A 94 4.14 0.51 -0.06
C ASP A 94 3.76 0.69 -1.53
N ASN A 95 3.66 -0.40 -2.30
CA ASN A 95 3.17 -0.37 -3.67
C ASN A 95 1.73 0.13 -3.76
N LEU A 96 0.84 -0.33 -2.88
CA LEU A 96 -0.55 0.11 -2.85
C LEU A 96 -0.67 1.59 -2.47
N ARG A 97 0.14 2.06 -1.52
CA ARG A 97 0.22 3.45 -1.06
C ARG A 97 0.78 4.36 -2.15
N ASN A 98 1.93 4.02 -2.73
CA ASN A 98 2.63 4.82 -3.74
C ASN A 98 1.84 4.94 -5.04
N GLN A 99 1.01 3.94 -5.36
CA GLN A 99 0.09 3.99 -6.49
C GLN A 99 -1.21 4.77 -6.17
N GLY A 100 -1.31 5.35 -4.98
CA GLY A 100 -2.51 6.05 -4.52
C GLY A 100 -3.71 5.12 -4.37
N MET A 101 -3.56 3.80 -4.31
CA MET A 101 -4.71 2.88 -4.34
C MET A 101 -5.39 2.69 -2.98
N LEU A 102 -4.81 3.23 -1.90
CA LEU A 102 -5.40 3.19 -0.56
C LEU A 102 -6.81 3.79 -0.50
N PHE A 103 -7.07 4.91 -1.19
CA PHE A 103 -8.40 5.55 -1.20
C PHE A 103 -9.51 4.68 -1.82
N ARG A 104 -9.12 3.66 -2.60
CA ARG A 104 -10.07 2.72 -3.22
C ARG A 104 -10.49 1.60 -2.28
N LEU A 105 -9.82 1.44 -1.14
CA LEU A 105 -10.26 0.54 -0.07
C LEU A 105 -11.40 1.17 0.73
N LYS A 106 -12.10 0.35 1.51
CA LYS A 106 -13.04 0.88 2.50
C LYS A 106 -12.27 1.76 3.50
N PRO A 107 -12.82 2.91 3.94
CA PRO A 107 -12.13 3.84 4.84
C PRO A 107 -11.54 3.17 6.08
N GLU A 108 -12.33 2.32 6.75
CA GLU A 108 -11.91 1.54 7.92
C GLU A 108 -10.68 0.66 7.63
N LEU A 109 -10.71 -0.08 6.53
CA LEU A 109 -9.60 -0.96 6.13
C LEU A 109 -8.36 -0.14 5.75
N SER A 110 -8.54 0.99 5.06
CA SER A 110 -7.43 1.86 4.69
C SER A 110 -6.75 2.45 5.93
N GLN A 111 -7.52 2.88 6.92
CA GLN A 111 -7.00 3.43 8.17
C GLN A 111 -6.30 2.34 8.99
N ASP A 112 -6.93 1.17 9.16
CA ASP A 112 -6.34 0.06 9.89
C ASP A 112 -5.00 -0.38 9.26
N LEU A 113 -4.93 -0.45 7.92
CA LEU A 113 -3.68 -0.74 7.23
C LEU A 113 -2.62 0.34 7.46
N ALA A 114 -2.98 1.61 7.36
CA ALA A 114 -2.02 2.69 7.61
C ALA A 114 -1.46 2.63 9.05
N GLU A 115 -2.32 2.44 10.03
CA GLU A 115 -1.92 2.37 11.45
C GLU A 115 -1.04 1.15 11.74
N ILE A 116 -1.37 -0.02 11.18
CA ILE A 116 -0.57 -1.24 11.38
C ILE A 116 0.81 -1.10 10.75
N TYR A 117 0.89 -0.58 9.52
CA TYR A 117 2.18 -0.47 8.84
C TYR A 117 3.08 0.61 9.46
N MET A 118 2.49 1.69 10.00
CA MET A 118 3.24 2.62 10.85
C MET A 118 3.79 1.96 12.13
N ALA A 119 3.03 1.03 12.74
CA ALA A 119 3.52 0.28 13.89
C ALA A 119 4.59 -0.75 13.50
N ILE A 120 4.47 -1.37 12.32
CA ILE A 120 5.50 -2.25 11.75
C ILE A 120 6.82 -1.49 11.56
N ASP A 121 6.78 -0.27 11.01
CA ASP A 121 7.97 0.56 10.83
C ASP A 121 8.68 0.84 12.17
N ARG A 122 7.91 1.11 13.23
CA ARG A 122 8.47 1.27 14.59
C ARG A 122 9.10 -0.01 15.12
N VAL A 123 8.48 -1.16 14.84
CA VAL A 123 9.05 -2.47 15.22
C VAL A 123 10.34 -2.73 14.44
N HIS A 124 10.40 -2.43 13.14
CA HIS A 124 11.62 -2.55 12.34
C HIS A 124 12.75 -1.68 12.90
N ALA A 125 12.47 -0.42 13.23
CA ALA A 125 13.47 0.46 13.83
C ALA A 125 13.97 -0.06 15.20
N ALA A 126 13.09 -0.67 16.00
CA ALA A 126 13.49 -1.31 17.25
C ALA A 126 14.33 -2.58 17.00
N CYS A 127 14.03 -3.36 15.96
CA CYS A 127 14.84 -4.50 15.52
C CYS A 127 16.24 -4.04 15.08
N ASP A 128 16.33 -2.99 14.25
CA ASP A 128 17.61 -2.41 13.82
C ASP A 128 18.46 -1.99 15.03
N ARG A 129 17.82 -1.33 16.01
CA ARG A 129 18.48 -0.93 17.25
C ARG A 129 18.95 -2.13 18.08
N GLU A 130 18.17 -3.20 18.15
CA GLU A 130 18.57 -4.43 18.84
C GLU A 130 19.78 -5.08 18.18
N GLU A 131 19.77 -5.19 16.84
CA GLU A 131 20.90 -5.72 16.06
C GLU A 131 22.16 -4.88 16.27
N ASP A 132 22.04 -3.55 16.24
CA ASP A 132 23.15 -2.63 16.46
C ASP A 132 23.74 -2.73 17.89
N LEU A 133 22.89 -2.90 18.89
CA LEU A 133 23.33 -3.13 20.28
C LEU A 133 23.87 -4.54 20.50
N ALA A 134 23.53 -5.51 19.65
CA ALA A 134 23.98 -6.89 19.76
C ALA A 134 25.36 -7.10 19.14
N ILE A 135 25.57 -6.58 17.93
CA ILE A 135 26.77 -6.84 17.12
C ILE A 135 27.36 -5.58 16.46
N GLY A 136 26.66 -4.45 16.51
CA GLY A 136 27.08 -3.20 15.89
C GLY A 136 27.96 -2.34 16.81
N PRO A 137 28.30 -1.11 16.36
CA PRO A 137 29.08 -0.17 17.15
C PRO A 137 28.49 0.14 18.53
N ALA A 138 27.16 0.09 18.68
CA ALA A 138 26.51 0.35 19.97
C ALA A 138 26.70 -0.79 21.00
N ALA A 139 27.18 -1.96 20.58
CA ALA A 139 27.42 -3.10 21.47
C ALA A 139 28.52 -2.87 22.51
N THR A 140 29.44 -1.93 22.28
CA THR A 140 30.50 -1.59 23.24
C THR A 140 30.02 -0.68 24.38
N SER A 141 28.78 -0.21 24.34
CA SER A 141 28.21 0.63 25.38
C SER A 141 28.00 -0.17 26.67
N PRO A 142 28.36 0.38 27.86
CA PRO A 142 28.07 -0.28 29.13
C PRO A 142 26.56 -0.46 29.40
N MET A 143 25.70 0.30 28.71
CA MET A 143 24.24 0.19 28.80
C MET A 143 23.63 -0.71 27.71
N ALA A 144 24.45 -1.39 26.89
CA ALA A 144 23.95 -2.16 25.75
C ALA A 144 22.98 -3.27 26.19
N ALA A 145 23.25 -3.96 27.30
CA ALA A 145 22.39 -5.04 27.80
C ALA A 145 20.99 -4.54 28.19
N ASP A 146 20.90 -3.43 28.94
CA ASP A 146 19.63 -2.84 29.38
C ASP A 146 18.81 -2.31 28.20
N LEU A 147 19.46 -1.62 27.27
CA LEU A 147 18.81 -1.09 26.07
C LEU A 147 18.29 -2.20 25.15
N ARG A 148 18.98 -3.35 25.10
CA ARG A 148 18.51 -4.52 24.36
C ARG A 148 17.29 -5.15 25.02
N ALA A 149 17.29 -5.28 26.34
CA ALA A 149 16.13 -5.79 27.07
C ALA A 149 14.90 -4.89 26.86
N GLU A 150 15.08 -3.58 26.85
CA GLU A 150 14.04 -2.59 26.53
C GLU A 150 13.53 -2.77 25.09
N ALA A 151 14.43 -2.84 24.10
CA ALA A 151 14.08 -3.02 22.70
C ALA A 151 13.30 -4.32 22.46
N LEU A 152 13.77 -5.45 23.02
CA LEU A 152 13.09 -6.75 22.91
C LEU A 152 11.71 -6.72 23.57
N SER A 153 11.56 -6.05 24.71
CA SER A 153 10.28 -5.88 25.39
C SER A 153 9.31 -5.03 24.56
N PHE A 154 9.79 -3.94 23.97
CA PHE A 154 9.01 -3.09 23.08
C PHE A 154 8.54 -3.84 21.83
N ILE A 155 9.42 -4.61 21.19
CA ILE A 155 9.09 -5.44 20.01
C ILE A 155 7.98 -6.44 20.39
N GLN A 156 8.20 -7.23 21.44
CA GLN A 156 7.24 -8.26 21.86
C GLN A 156 5.88 -7.64 22.22
N SER A 157 5.88 -6.55 22.98
CA SER A 157 4.67 -5.85 23.38
C SER A 157 3.92 -5.30 22.16
N SER A 158 4.61 -4.56 21.29
CA SER A 158 4.02 -3.96 20.08
C SER A 158 3.42 -5.01 19.15
N VAL A 159 4.10 -6.14 18.97
CA VAL A 159 3.61 -7.23 18.13
C VAL A 159 2.37 -7.88 18.74
N ASN A 160 2.40 -8.22 20.03
CA ASN A 160 1.30 -8.95 20.68
C ASN A 160 0.06 -8.09 20.96
N THR A 161 0.23 -6.84 21.37
CA THR A 161 -0.89 -5.97 21.75
C THR A 161 -1.47 -5.17 20.59
N PHE A 162 -0.67 -4.87 19.57
CA PHE A 162 -1.10 -3.97 18.49
C PHE A 162 -1.08 -4.63 17.11
N VAL A 163 0.07 -5.09 16.64
CA VAL A 163 0.23 -5.52 15.23
C VAL A 163 -0.55 -6.80 14.95
N LYS A 164 -0.30 -7.88 15.70
CA LYS A 164 -0.90 -9.19 15.45
C LYS A 164 -2.43 -9.19 15.56
N PRO A 165 -3.07 -8.65 16.62
CA PRO A 165 -4.54 -8.65 16.71
C PRO A 165 -5.21 -7.89 15.56
N ARG A 166 -4.58 -6.83 15.06
CA ARG A 166 -5.11 -6.05 13.94
C ARG A 166 -4.89 -6.76 12.60
N LEU A 167 -3.75 -7.41 12.37
CA LEU A 167 -3.55 -8.26 11.20
C LEU A 167 -4.57 -9.41 11.15
N ASP A 168 -4.82 -10.07 12.29
CA ASP A 168 -5.82 -11.14 12.41
C ASP A 168 -7.24 -10.63 12.11
N ARG A 169 -7.58 -9.42 12.58
CA ARG A 169 -8.85 -8.75 12.27
C ARG A 169 -8.99 -8.51 10.77
N ILE A 170 -7.94 -8.02 10.10
CA ILE A 170 -7.95 -7.74 8.66
C ILE A 170 -8.12 -9.03 7.84
N ASP A 171 -7.40 -10.10 8.16
CA ASP A 171 -7.59 -11.39 7.47
C ASP A 171 -9.00 -11.95 7.73
N GLY A 172 -9.53 -11.81 8.94
CA GLY A 172 -10.90 -12.19 9.29
C GLY A 172 -11.97 -11.44 8.50
N LEU A 173 -11.81 -10.13 8.30
CA LEU A 173 -12.70 -9.31 7.46
C LEU A 173 -12.63 -9.69 5.99
N TYR A 174 -11.46 -10.14 5.52
CA TYR A 174 -11.26 -10.55 4.14
C TYR A 174 -11.86 -11.93 3.85
N ARG A 175 -11.75 -12.90 4.77
CA ARG A 175 -12.30 -14.27 4.59
C ARG A 175 -13.82 -14.35 4.61
N LYS A 176 -14.51 -13.37 5.23
CA LYS A 176 -15.97 -13.33 5.29
C LYS A 176 -16.64 -12.81 3.99
N ARG A 177 -15.87 -12.54 2.94
CA ARG A 177 -16.35 -12.10 1.62
C ARG A 177 -15.90 -13.05 0.54
#